data_AF-A0A1C3E5Q1-F1
#
_entry.id   AF-A0A1C3E5Q1-F1
#
_cell.length_a   1.000
_cell.length_b   1.000
_cell.length_c   1.000
_cell.angle_alpha   90.00
_cell.angle_beta   90.00
_cell.angle_gamma   90.00
#
_symmetry.space_group_name_H-M   'P 1'
#
loop_
_entity.id
_entity.type
_entity.pdbx_description
1 polymer ?
#
loop_
_entity_poly.entity_id
_entity_poly.type
_entity_poly.pdbx_seq_one_letter_code
_entity_poly.pdbx_strand_id
1 'polypeptide(L)' 'MTSARQPVIEILEPEMVEILRQKTPAERLTQAFRMWETAREMIRGTIRQQHPDWSEEQVLREAANRLSHGATERVPR' A
#
# COMPACT_ATOMS: atom_id res chain seq x y z
N MET A 1 12.95 21.53 3.97
CA MET A 1 11.69 21.81 3.26
C MET A 1 11.47 20.70 2.24
N THR A 2 10.67 19.69 2.59
CA THR A 2 10.34 18.58 1.71
C THR A 2 9.51 19.13 0.56
N SER A 3 10.01 19.06 -0.68
CA SER A 3 9.28 19.51 -1.86
C SER A 3 7.95 18.75 -1.94
N ALA A 4 6.83 19.48 -1.92
CA ALA A 4 5.52 18.88 -2.14
C ALA A 4 5.51 18.30 -3.55
N ARG A 5 5.45 16.97 -3.65
CA ARG A 5 5.36 16.28 -4.95
C ARG A 5 4.14 16.80 -5.68
N GLN A 6 4.31 17.35 -6.88
CA GLN A 6 3.17 17.79 -7.69
C GLN A 6 2.21 16.59 -7.89
N PRO A 7 0.91 16.75 -7.62
CA PRO A 7 -0.05 15.69 -7.87
C PRO A 7 -0.15 15.43 -9.37
N VAL A 8 0.08 14.17 -9.76
CA VAL A 8 -0.19 13.70 -11.13
C VAL A 8 -1.67 13.33 -11.18
N ILE A 9 -2.44 14.00 -12.03
CA ILE A 9 -3.85 13.67 -12.27
C ILE A 9 -3.90 12.81 -13.52
N GLU A 10 -4.11 11.51 -13.35
CA GLU A 10 -4.38 10.60 -14.44
C GLU A 10 -5.85 10.73 -14.86
N ILE A 11 -6.08 11.10 -16.12
CA ILE A 11 -7.43 11.16 -16.69
C ILE A 11 -7.75 9.78 -17.26
N LEU A 12 -8.78 9.13 -16.71
CA LEU A 12 -9.26 7.85 -17.20
C LEU A 12 -10.07 8.03 -18.48
N GLU A 13 -9.93 7.07 -19.41
CA GLU A 13 -10.79 6.99 -20.57
C GLU A 13 -12.27 6.83 -20.14
N PRO A 14 -13.23 7.48 -20.83
CA PRO A 14 -14.65 7.45 -20.44
C PRO A 14 -15.21 6.04 -20.28
N GLU A 15 -14.78 5.10 -21.12
CA GLU A 15 -15.20 3.70 -21.05
C GLU A 15 -14.80 3.04 -19.72
N MET A 16 -13.58 3.30 -19.23
CA MET A 16 -13.12 2.78 -17.94
C MET A 16 -13.92 3.37 -16.79
N VAL A 17 -14.30 4.65 -16.88
CA VAL A 17 -15.14 5.31 -15.87
C VAL A 17 -16.49 4.61 -15.77
N GLU A 18 -17.12 4.27 -16.89
CA GLU A 18 -18.41 3.57 -16.90
C GLU A 18 -18.31 2.14 -16.35
N ILE A 19 -17.24 1.40 -16.68
CA ILE A 19 -16.98 0.07 -16.10
C ILE A 19 -16.82 0.17 -14.58
N LEU A 20 -16.06 1.15 -14.07
CA LEU A 20 -15.86 1.35 -12.64
C LEU A 20 -17.14 1.79 -11.92
N ARG A 21 -18.01 2.57 -12.59
CA ARG A 21 -19.32 2.98 -12.05
C ARG A 21 -20.25 1.81 -11.79
N GLN A 22 -20.20 0.77 -12.63
CA GLN A 22 -21.04 -0.41 -12.50
C GLN A 22 -20.70 -1.30 -11.29
N LYS A 23 -19.52 -1.13 -10.68
CA LYS A 23 -19.12 -1.92 -9.50
C LYS A 23 -20.02 -1.61 -8.30
N THR A 24 -20.57 -2.66 -7.71
CA THR A 24 -21.28 -2.62 -6.44
C THR A 24 -20.34 -2.18 -5.29
N PRO A 25 -20.87 -1.64 -4.19
CA PRO A 25 -20.06 -1.31 -3.01
C PRO A 25 -19.23 -2.50 -2.50
N ALA A 26 -19.79 -3.70 -2.53
CA ALA A 26 -19.10 -4.92 -2.11
C ALA A 26 -17.88 -5.22 -3.00
N GLU A 27 -18.03 -5.15 -4.32
CA GLU A 27 -16.92 -5.39 -5.26
C GLU A 27 -15.81 -4.35 -5.11
N ARG A 28 -16.17 -3.09 -4.85
CA ARG A 28 -15.19 -2.03 -4.59
C ARG A 28 -14.37 -2.32 -3.33
N LEU A 29 -15.02 -2.74 -2.26
CA LEU A 29 -14.34 -3.14 -1.02
C LEU A 29 -13.48 -4.38 -1.23
N THR A 30 -13.99 -5.41 -1.91
CA THR A 30 -13.20 -6.60 -2.25
C THR A 30 -11.95 -6.24 -3.04
N GLN A 31 -12.06 -5.34 -4.02
CA GLN A 31 -10.92 -4.86 -4.78
C GLN A 31 -9.91 -4.12 -3.88
N ALA A 32 -10.38 -3.23 -3.00
CA ALA A 32 -9.53 -2.52 -2.06
C ALA A 32 -8.79 -3.48 -1.09
N PHE A 33 -9.47 -4.49 -0.55
CA PHE A 33 -8.83 -5.49 0.32
C PHE A 33 -7.77 -6.32 -0.41
N ARG A 34 -8.03 -6.73 -1.65
CA ARG A 34 -7.03 -7.44 -2.47
C ARG A 34 -5.81 -6.58 -2.77
N MET A 35 -6.02 -5.30 -3.08
CA MET A 35 -4.93 -4.34 -3.28
C MET A 35 -4.09 -4.19 -1.99
N TRP A 36 -4.74 -4.11 -0.84
CA TRP A 36 -4.07 -4.03 0.46
C TRP A 36 -3.26 -5.29 0.78
N GLU A 37 -3.81 -6.48 0.60
CA GLU A 37 -3.09 -7.75 0.79
C GLU A 37 -1.86 -7.83 -0.11
N THR A 38 -2.01 -7.45 -1.38
CA THR A 38 -0.90 -7.44 -2.35
C THR A 38 0.19 -6.46 -1.92
N ALA A 39 -0.18 -5.23 -1.57
CA ALA A 39 0.77 -4.23 -1.06
C ALA A 39 1.52 -4.73 0.18
N ARG A 40 0.79 -5.33 1.12
CA ARG A 40 1.37 -5.90 2.35
C ARG A 40 2.39 -6.98 2.05
N GLU A 41 2.11 -7.92 1.17
CA GLU A 41 3.06 -8.99 0.84
C GLU A 41 4.30 -8.45 0.10
N MET A 42 4.12 -7.53 -0.85
CA MET A 42 5.25 -6.90 -1.55
C MET A 42 6.17 -6.14 -0.58
N ILE A 43 5.60 -5.37 0.34
CA ILE A 43 6.37 -4.61 1.33
C ILE A 43 7.10 -5.54 2.29
N ARG A 44 6.45 -6.59 2.79
CA ARG A 44 7.10 -7.60 3.66
C ARG A 44 8.25 -8.29 2.95
N GLY A 45 8.06 -8.73 1.71
CA GLY A 45 9.11 -9.35 0.89
C GLY A 45 10.31 -8.42 0.71
N THR A 46 10.04 -7.14 0.40
CA THR A 46 11.08 -6.11 0.28
C THR A 46 11.84 -5.90 1.59
N ILE A 47 11.14 -5.81 2.73
CA ILE A 47 11.77 -5.63 4.04
C ILE A 47 12.65 -6.83 4.39
N ARG A 48 12.17 -8.07 4.20
CA ARG A 48 12.98 -9.29 4.43
C ARG A 48 14.24 -9.33 3.58
N GLN A 49 14.14 -8.91 2.32
CA GLN A 49 15.32 -8.83 1.44
C GLN A 49 16.32 -7.78 1.94
N GLN A 50 15.84 -6.63 2.43
CA GLN A 50 16.68 -5.55 2.94
C GLN A 50 17.29 -5.85 4.33
N HIS A 51 16.60 -6.65 5.14
CA HIS A 51 16.95 -6.95 6.53
C HIS A 51 16.79 -8.47 6.80
N PRO A 52 17.70 -9.31 6.27
CA PRO A 52 17.60 -10.77 6.39
C PRO A 52 17.80 -11.28 7.83
N ASP A 53 18.37 -10.45 8.70
CA ASP A 53 18.62 -10.72 10.12
C ASP A 53 17.44 -10.35 11.03
N TRP A 54 16.44 -9.63 10.51
CA TRP A 54 15.28 -9.22 11.30
C TRP A 54 14.34 -10.38 11.59
N SER A 55 13.76 -10.36 12.79
CA SER A 55 12.67 -11.27 13.14
C SER A 55 11.41 -10.94 12.35
N GLU A 56 10.51 -11.92 12.23
CA GLU A 56 9.20 -11.71 11.59
C GLU A 56 8.39 -10.60 12.28
N GLU A 57 8.54 -10.42 13.60
CA GLU A 57 7.87 -9.34 14.33
C GLU A 57 8.39 -7.96 13.87
N GLN A 58 9.71 -7.81 13.72
CA GLN A 58 10.32 -6.57 13.22
C GLN A 58 9.86 -6.28 11.79
N VAL A 59 9.82 -7.29 10.92
CA VAL A 59 9.30 -7.16 9.55
C VAL A 59 7.84 -6.69 9.55
N LEU A 60 6.99 -7.28 10.39
CA LEU A 60 5.58 -6.91 10.47
C LEU A 60 5.37 -5.48 11.00
N ARG A 61 6.15 -5.08 12.01
CA ARG A 61 6.08 -3.72 12.59
C ARG A 61 6.51 -2.65 11.58
N GLU A 62 7.61 -2.87 10.87
CA GLU A 62 8.06 -1.96 9.80
C GLU A 62 7.06 -1.94 8.63
N ALA A 63 6.49 -3.08 8.25
CA ALA A 63 5.46 -3.13 7.21
C ALA A 63 4.22 -2.32 7.61
N ALA A 64 3.76 -2.43 8.86
CA ALA A 64 2.64 -1.65 9.39
C ALA A 64 2.96 -0.14 9.38
N ASN A 65 4.18 0.25 9.74
CA ASN A 65 4.64 1.64 9.67
C ASN A 65 4.59 2.18 8.23
N ARG A 66 5.14 1.43 7.26
CA ARG A 66 5.16 1.87 5.85
C ARG A 66 3.77 1.95 5.23
N LEU A 67 2.93 0.92 5.45
CA LEU A 67 1.56 0.88 4.92
C LEU A 67 0.66 1.98 5.51
N SER A 68 0.89 2.34 6.78
CA SER A 68 0.15 3.42 7.45
C SER A 68 0.74 4.81 7.22
N HIS A 69 1.70 4.95 6.31
CA HIS A 69 2.40 6.21 6.06
C HIS A 69 3.05 6.82 7.30
N GLY A 70 3.59 5.97 8.18
CA GLY A 70 4.33 6.38 9.38
C GLY A 70 3.46 6.59 10.63
N ALA A 71 2.19 6.17 10.62
CA ALA A 71 1.29 6.36 11.76
C ALA A 71 1.58 5.42 12.94
N THR A 72 2.37 4.36 12.75
CA THR A 72 2.78 3.43 13.81
C THR A 72 4.26 3.60 14.15
N GLU A 73 4.73 2.97 15.24
CA GLU A 73 6.16 2.98 15.58
C GLU A 73 7.00 2.25 14.51
N ARG A 74 8.19 2.81 14.23
CA ARG A 74 9.18 2.22 13.33
C ARG A 74 10.14 1.31 14.11
N VAL A 75 10.61 0.23 13.49
CA VAL A 75 11.72 -0.56 14.07
C VAL A 75 13.01 0.27 14.04
N PRO A 76 13.76 0.36 15.15
CA PRO A 76 15.06 1.01 15.19
C PRO A 76 16.03 0.36 14.17
N ARG A 77 16.85 1.19 13.53
CA ARG A 77 17.87 0.73 12.58
C ARG A 77 19.09 0.17 13.28
#